data_AF-A0AB38RPX1-F1
#
_entry.id   AF-A0AB38RPX1-F1
#
_cell.length_a   1.000
_cell.length_b   1.000
_cell.length_c   1.000
_cell.angle_alpha   90.00
_cell.angle_beta   90.00
_cell.angle_gamma   90.00
#
_symmetry.space_group_name_H-M   'P 1'
#
loop_
_entity.id
_entity.type
_entity.pdbx_description
1 polymer ?
#
loop_
_entity_poly.entity_id
_entity_poly.type
_entity_poly.pdbx_seq_one_letter_code
_entity_poly.pdbx_strand_id
1 'polypeptide(L)'
;MTGMKKMLVVAVMAVGITACANEDETQPASQDFTAPVAGASSSAPAARDEFGEMMNEGAQAQIQQRPDEAAQLAADFAAITGEQVTVVAAQQMSNIVCLDMENAHGPGALGTVSAAMATETGVSVDLMTRVAERAVAYRCPELATK
;
A
#
# COMPACT_ATOMS: atom_id res chain seq x y z
N MET A 1 -44.98 22.41 5.59
CA MET A 1 -44.50 21.15 6.19
C MET A 1 -42.99 21.23 6.24
N THR A 2 -42.44 21.65 7.39
CA THR A 2 -41.00 21.86 7.60
C THR A 2 -40.58 20.92 8.71
N GLY A 3 -39.99 19.79 8.34
CA GLY A 3 -39.62 18.72 9.27
C GLY A 3 -38.15 18.84 9.67
N MET A 4 -37.91 19.32 10.89
CA MET A 4 -36.64 19.19 11.59
C MET A 4 -36.36 17.70 11.87
N LYS A 5 -35.16 17.20 11.55
CA LYS A 5 -34.73 15.88 12.02
C LYS A 5 -33.43 15.97 12.81
N LYS A 6 -33.59 15.55 14.06
CA LYS A 6 -32.77 15.63 15.26
C LYS A 6 -31.38 14.98 15.13
N MET A 7 -30.45 15.54 15.91
CA MET A 7 -29.21 14.91 16.37
C MET A 7 -29.41 13.47 16.85
N LEU A 8 -28.41 12.63 16.63
CA LEU A 8 -28.07 11.58 17.59
C LEU A 8 -26.56 11.30 17.56
N VAL A 9 -25.90 11.76 18.61
CA VAL A 9 -24.59 11.30 19.07
C VAL A 9 -24.79 9.91 19.66
N VAL A 10 -24.05 8.91 19.17
CA VAL A 10 -23.94 7.60 19.82
C VAL A 10 -22.46 7.33 20.04
N ALA A 11 -22.06 7.50 21.30
CA ALA A 11 -20.80 7.03 21.86
C ALA A 11 -21.03 5.64 22.47
N VAL A 12 -20.35 4.62 21.95
CA VAL A 12 -20.28 3.22 22.41
C VAL A 12 -19.01 2.68 21.75
N MET A 13 -17.99 2.08 22.38
CA MET A 13 -17.84 1.45 23.68
C MET A 13 -16.35 1.40 24.06
N ALA A 14 -16.08 1.41 25.36
CA ALA A 14 -14.82 0.97 25.95
C ALA A 14 -14.59 -0.53 25.66
N VAL A 15 -13.39 -0.87 25.20
CA VAL A 15 -12.81 -2.21 25.36
C VAL A 15 -11.57 -2.02 26.22
N GLY A 16 -11.72 -2.31 27.51
CA GLY A 16 -10.60 -2.54 28.39
C GLY A 16 -9.93 -3.85 27.98
N ILE A 17 -8.65 -3.78 27.64
CA ILE A 17 -7.81 -4.97 27.56
C ILE A 17 -7.03 -5.01 28.86
N THR A 18 -7.51 -5.83 29.78
CA THR A 18 -6.76 -6.31 30.93
C THR A 18 -5.58 -7.14 30.41
N ALA A 19 -4.40 -6.55 30.33
CA ALA A 19 -3.17 -7.32 30.21
C ALA A 19 -2.83 -7.85 31.62
N CYS A 20 -3.16 -9.13 31.85
CA CYS A 20 -2.60 -9.91 32.93
C CYS A 20 -1.10 -10.03 32.69
N ALA A 21 -0.30 -9.19 33.35
CA ALA A 21 1.13 -9.45 33.53
C ALA A 21 1.28 -10.06 34.92
N ASN A 22 1.41 -11.38 34.96
CA ASN A 22 1.71 -12.13 36.17
C ASN A 22 3.11 -12.69 36.02
N GLU A 23 4.12 -11.85 36.23
CA GLU A 23 5.48 -12.29 36.54
C GLU A 23 6.00 -11.48 37.73
N ASP A 24 6.29 -12.25 38.77
CA ASP A 24 6.78 -11.91 40.09
C ASP A 24 8.20 -11.35 39.99
N GLU A 25 8.50 -10.25 40.69
CA GLU A 25 9.67 -10.06 41.58
C GLU A 25 10.08 -8.58 41.72
N THR A 26 10.02 -8.11 42.98
CA THR A 26 10.83 -7.03 43.61
C THR A 26 10.38 -5.56 43.46
N GLN A 27 9.59 -5.11 44.45
CA GLN A 27 9.61 -3.73 45.02
C GLN A 27 10.85 -3.55 45.94
N PRO A 28 11.28 -2.34 46.43
CA PRO A 28 10.48 -1.12 46.66
C PRO A 28 11.19 0.24 46.39
N ALA A 29 10.42 1.35 46.31
CA ALA A 29 10.63 2.59 47.07
C ALA A 29 9.64 3.70 46.64
N SER A 30 9.21 4.47 47.63
CA SER A 30 8.07 5.38 47.61
C SER A 30 8.37 6.79 47.08
N GLN A 31 7.33 7.40 46.50
CA GLN A 31 6.95 8.84 46.48
C GLN A 31 7.87 9.87 45.79
N ASP A 32 7.34 10.59 44.78
CA ASP A 32 7.20 12.05 44.88
C ASP A 32 6.24 12.67 43.84
N PHE A 33 5.72 13.83 44.21
CA PHE A 33 4.58 14.57 43.66
C PHE A 33 4.93 15.34 42.36
N THR A 34 4.19 15.19 41.26
CA THR A 34 4.01 16.27 40.26
C THR A 34 2.76 16.10 39.39
N ALA A 35 2.05 17.21 39.15
CA ALA A 35 0.76 17.36 38.48
C ALA A 35 0.63 16.68 37.10
N PRO A 36 -0.60 16.39 36.62
CA PRO A 36 -0.79 15.85 35.27
C PRO A 36 -0.26 16.86 34.25
N VAL A 37 0.83 16.51 33.59
CA VAL A 37 1.20 17.17 32.34
C VAL A 37 0.05 16.94 31.38
N ALA A 38 -0.66 18.01 31.05
CA ALA A 38 -1.56 18.05 29.91
C ALA A 38 -0.69 17.72 28.69
N GLY A 39 -0.64 16.43 28.34
CA GLY A 39 -0.04 15.95 27.12
C GLY A 39 -0.79 16.63 25.99
N ALA A 40 -0.15 17.64 25.40
CA ALA A 40 -0.57 18.18 24.13
C ALA A 40 -0.76 17.00 23.20
N SER A 41 -2.00 16.69 22.85
CA SER A 41 -2.31 15.86 21.71
C SER A 41 -1.85 16.64 20.49
N SER A 42 -0.55 16.61 20.22
CA SER A 42 -0.05 16.87 18.89
C SER A 42 -0.58 15.73 18.05
N SER A 43 -1.65 16.02 17.30
CA SER A 43 -1.96 15.29 16.08
C SER A 43 -0.81 15.54 15.11
N ALA A 44 0.33 14.90 15.37
CA ALA A 44 1.40 14.80 14.39
C ALA A 44 0.79 14.07 13.19
N PRO A 45 0.96 14.57 11.96
CA PRO A 45 0.61 13.79 10.78
C PRO A 45 1.31 12.44 10.91
N ALA A 46 0.60 11.36 10.59
CA ALA A 46 1.16 10.01 10.58
C ALA A 46 2.52 10.07 9.89
N ALA A 47 3.55 9.52 10.55
CA ALA A 47 4.91 9.47 10.01
C ALA A 47 4.82 8.98 8.56
N ARG A 48 5.20 9.83 7.61
CA ARG A 48 5.32 9.41 6.22
C ARG A 48 6.43 8.40 6.19
N ASP A 49 6.13 7.19 5.72
CA ASP A 49 7.14 6.18 5.50
C ASP A 49 8.10 6.69 4.41
N GLU A 50 9.34 6.96 4.79
CA GLU A 50 10.37 7.54 3.92
C GLU A 50 10.61 6.68 2.68
N PHE A 51 10.44 5.37 2.80
CA PHE A 51 10.52 4.43 1.69
C PHE A 51 9.39 4.62 0.67
N GLY A 52 8.16 4.75 1.15
CA GLY A 52 7.00 5.05 0.31
C GLY A 52 7.13 6.39 -0.43
N GLU A 53 7.69 7.40 0.22
CA GLU A 53 7.97 8.70 -0.41
C GLU A 53 9.01 8.57 -1.53
N MET A 54 10.10 7.85 -1.29
CA MET A 54 11.13 7.58 -2.30
C MET A 54 10.58 6.81 -3.52
N MET A 55 9.75 5.79 -3.31
CA MET A 55 9.12 5.05 -4.42
C MET A 55 8.18 5.94 -5.24
N ASN A 56 7.41 6.79 -4.57
CA ASN A 56 6.50 7.72 -5.24
C ASN A 56 7.27 8.79 -6.04
N GLU A 57 8.33 9.39 -5.47
CA GLU A 57 9.18 10.34 -6.19
C GLU A 57 9.82 9.71 -7.44
N GLY A 58 10.36 8.50 -7.30
CA GLY A 58 10.93 7.75 -8.43
C GLY A 58 9.91 7.46 -9.53
N ALA A 59 8.69 7.05 -9.15
CA ALA A 59 7.61 6.83 -10.10
C ALA A 59 7.21 8.14 -10.82
N GLN A 60 7.08 9.25 -10.08
CA GLN A 60 6.75 10.54 -10.67
C GLN A 60 7.82 11.05 -11.65
N ALA A 61 9.10 10.88 -11.32
CA ALA A 61 10.19 11.23 -12.22
C ALA A 61 10.12 10.43 -13.54
N GLN A 62 9.79 9.13 -13.48
CA GLN A 62 9.63 8.30 -14.67
C GLN A 62 8.40 8.70 -15.50
N ILE A 63 7.29 9.03 -14.85
CA ILE A 63 6.08 9.52 -15.53
C ILE A 63 6.38 10.82 -16.29
N GLN A 64 7.14 11.74 -15.71
CA GLN A 64 7.49 13.00 -16.38
C GLN A 64 8.36 12.79 -17.64
N GLN A 65 9.10 11.68 -17.73
CA GLN A 65 9.88 11.36 -18.92
C GLN A 65 9.02 10.83 -20.07
N ARG A 66 7.93 10.12 -19.75
CA ARG A 66 7.05 9.41 -20.70
C ARG A 66 5.56 9.55 -20.32
N PRO A 67 5.00 10.78 -20.27
CA PRO A 67 3.70 11.03 -19.65
C PRO A 67 2.54 10.35 -20.39
N ASP A 68 2.54 10.38 -21.73
CA ASP A 68 1.47 9.80 -22.53
C ASP A 68 1.45 8.26 -22.43
N GLU A 69 2.63 7.64 -22.40
CA GLU A 69 2.74 6.19 -22.27
C GLU A 69 2.40 5.71 -20.86
N ALA A 70 2.74 6.48 -19.83
CA ALA A 70 2.32 6.21 -18.46
C ALA A 70 0.79 6.36 -18.29
N ALA A 71 0.17 7.35 -18.95
CA ALA A 71 -1.28 7.49 -18.97
C ALA A 71 -1.96 6.30 -19.68
N GLN A 72 -1.41 5.87 -20.82
CA GLN A 72 -1.90 4.70 -21.53
C GLN A 72 -1.75 3.42 -20.71
N LEU A 73 -0.63 3.24 -20.00
CA LEU A 73 -0.42 2.10 -19.11
C LEU A 73 -1.50 2.00 -18.02
N ALA A 74 -1.85 3.12 -17.39
CA ALA A 74 -2.92 3.16 -16.41
C ALA A 74 -4.28 2.82 -17.01
N ALA A 75 -4.56 3.29 -18.24
CA ALA A 75 -5.76 2.94 -18.97
C ALA A 75 -5.82 1.45 -19.34
N ASP A 76 -4.68 0.87 -19.76
CA ASP A 76 -4.55 -0.56 -20.06
C ASP A 76 -4.81 -1.40 -18.80
N PHE A 77 -4.23 -1.01 -17.65
CA PHE A 77 -4.48 -1.71 -16.39
C PHE A 77 -5.94 -1.61 -15.98
N ALA A 78 -6.54 -0.42 -16.09
CA ALA A 78 -7.95 -0.23 -15.80
C ALA A 78 -8.87 -1.06 -16.71
N ALA A 79 -8.50 -1.23 -17.98
CA ALA A 79 -9.24 -2.07 -18.92
C ALA A 79 -9.12 -3.56 -18.59
N ILE A 80 -8.00 -4.00 -18.00
CA ILE A 80 -7.80 -5.38 -17.56
C ILE A 80 -8.56 -5.65 -16.26
N THR A 81 -8.39 -4.80 -15.25
CA THR A 81 -8.95 -5.04 -13.91
C THR A 81 -10.42 -4.63 -13.78
N GLY A 82 -10.90 -3.74 -14.66
CA GLY A 82 -12.21 -3.10 -14.54
C GLY A 82 -12.28 -2.02 -13.47
N GLU A 83 -11.14 -1.68 -12.85
CA GLU A 83 -11.02 -0.70 -11.77
C GLU A 83 -10.25 0.53 -12.23
N GLN A 84 -10.53 1.69 -11.61
CA GLN A 84 -9.74 2.89 -11.89
C GLN A 84 -8.33 2.73 -11.33
N VAL A 85 -7.33 2.81 -12.20
CA VAL A 85 -5.91 2.76 -11.82
C VAL A 85 -5.30 4.14 -12.07
N THR A 86 -4.59 4.68 -11.08
CA THR A 86 -3.88 5.95 -11.24
C THR A 86 -2.58 5.74 -12.01
N VAL A 87 -2.10 6.77 -12.70
CA VAL A 87 -0.81 6.73 -13.42
C VAL A 87 0.35 6.36 -12.50
N VAL A 88 0.37 6.90 -11.28
CA VAL A 88 1.38 6.58 -10.28
C VAL A 88 1.30 5.11 -9.85
N ALA A 89 0.11 4.59 -9.58
CA ALA A 89 -0.07 3.18 -9.20
C ALA A 89 0.37 2.24 -10.33
N ALA A 90 0.01 2.54 -11.58
CA ALA A 90 0.40 1.74 -12.72
C ALA A 90 1.93 1.73 -12.93
N GLN A 91 2.57 2.90 -12.75
CA GLN A 91 4.03 3.01 -12.83
C GLN A 91 4.72 2.23 -11.70
N GLN A 92 4.24 2.35 -10.47
CA GLN A 92 4.80 1.63 -9.32
C GLN A 92 4.67 0.12 -9.48
N MET A 93 3.49 -0.36 -9.88
CA MET A 93 3.25 -1.77 -10.14
C MET A 93 4.14 -2.29 -11.26
N SER A 94 4.37 -1.50 -12.32
CA SER A 94 5.27 -1.91 -13.40
C SER A 94 6.73 -1.96 -12.96
N ASN A 95 7.15 -1.10 -12.03
CA ASN A 95 8.48 -1.19 -11.44
C ASN A 95 8.65 -2.45 -10.58
N ILE A 96 7.63 -2.83 -9.80
CA ILE A 96 7.63 -4.04 -8.96
C ILE A 96 7.68 -5.28 -9.84
N VAL A 97 6.76 -5.42 -10.80
CA VAL A 97 6.74 -6.55 -11.74
C VAL A 97 8.09 -6.72 -12.42
N CYS A 98 8.68 -5.62 -12.87
CA CYS A 98 9.96 -5.66 -13.56
C CYS A 98 11.09 -6.15 -12.64
N LEU A 99 11.16 -5.64 -11.42
CA LEU A 99 12.13 -6.08 -10.41
C LEU A 99 11.94 -7.57 -10.08
N ASP A 100 10.70 -8.03 -9.95
CA ASP A 100 10.40 -9.44 -9.66
C ASP A 100 10.77 -10.35 -10.83
N MET A 101 10.56 -9.90 -12.07
CA MET A 101 11.02 -10.60 -13.28
C MET A 101 12.55 -10.65 -13.37
N GLU A 102 13.23 -9.58 -12.96
CA GLU A 102 14.68 -9.57 -12.80
C GLU A 102 15.13 -10.57 -11.73
N ASN A 103 14.38 -10.79 -10.65
CA ASN A 103 14.78 -11.72 -9.59
C ASN A 103 14.42 -13.19 -9.90
N ALA A 104 13.29 -13.45 -10.55
CA ALA A 104 12.75 -14.79 -10.76
C ALA A 104 13.51 -15.60 -11.83
N HIS A 105 14.13 -14.93 -12.81
CA HIS A 105 14.98 -15.46 -13.89
C HIS A 105 14.57 -16.82 -14.53
N GLY A 106 14.27 -16.80 -15.83
CA GLY A 106 14.18 -17.99 -16.68
C GLY A 106 12.75 -18.44 -17.00
N PRO A 107 12.59 -19.59 -17.69
CA PRO A 107 11.31 -20.00 -18.23
C PRO A 107 10.23 -20.13 -17.16
N GLY A 108 9.13 -19.40 -17.35
CA GLY A 108 8.00 -19.40 -16.42
C GLY A 108 8.06 -18.32 -15.33
N ALA A 109 9.08 -17.45 -15.32
CA ALA A 109 9.19 -16.33 -14.38
C ALA A 109 7.90 -15.48 -14.34
N LEU A 110 7.34 -15.13 -15.50
CA LEU A 110 6.10 -14.37 -15.59
C LEU A 110 4.94 -15.04 -14.87
N GLY A 111 4.81 -16.37 -14.99
CA GLY A 111 3.77 -17.14 -14.31
C GLY A 111 3.95 -17.12 -12.79
N THR A 112 5.20 -17.25 -12.31
CA THR A 112 5.54 -17.16 -10.88
C THR A 112 5.22 -15.78 -10.31
N VAL A 113 5.67 -14.71 -10.97
CA VAL A 113 5.42 -13.32 -10.56
C VAL A 113 3.92 -13.05 -10.53
N SER A 114 3.20 -13.45 -11.58
CA SER A 114 1.75 -13.25 -11.66
C SER A 114 0.98 -14.00 -10.58
N ALA A 115 1.40 -15.23 -10.25
CA ALA A 115 0.78 -16.02 -9.18
C ALA A 115 1.04 -15.43 -7.78
N ALA A 116 2.26 -14.93 -7.54
CA ALA A 116 2.60 -14.24 -6.29
C ALA A 116 1.76 -12.97 -6.11
N MET A 117 1.74 -12.10 -7.12
CA MET A 117 0.95 -10.86 -7.09
C MET A 117 -0.55 -11.12 -6.98
N ALA A 118 -1.07 -12.15 -7.67
CA ALA A 118 -2.47 -12.55 -7.55
C ALA A 118 -2.82 -12.96 -6.11
N THR A 119 -1.91 -13.67 -5.43
CA THR A 119 -2.07 -14.06 -4.03
C THR A 119 -2.09 -12.85 -3.10
N GLU A 120 -1.21 -11.87 -3.32
CA GLU A 120 -1.11 -10.66 -2.49
C GLU A 120 -2.29 -9.71 -2.66
N THR A 121 -2.79 -9.60 -3.90
CA THR A 121 -3.87 -8.66 -4.25
C THR A 121 -5.27 -9.28 -4.13
N GLY A 122 -5.38 -10.60 -4.02
CA GLY A 122 -6.65 -11.32 -4.05
C GLY A 122 -7.33 -11.35 -5.43
N VAL A 123 -6.61 -10.97 -6.48
CA VAL A 123 -7.09 -10.97 -7.87
C VAL A 123 -6.78 -12.31 -8.53
N SER A 124 -7.54 -12.71 -9.55
CA SER A 124 -7.24 -13.95 -10.29
C SER A 124 -5.87 -13.91 -10.97
N VAL A 125 -5.19 -15.05 -11.01
CA VAL A 125 -3.89 -15.20 -11.70
C VAL A 125 -3.97 -14.80 -13.17
N ASP A 126 -5.07 -15.10 -13.85
CA ASP A 126 -5.26 -14.77 -15.27
C ASP A 126 -5.23 -13.25 -15.51
N LEU A 127 -6.04 -12.49 -14.76
CA LEU A 127 -6.01 -11.03 -14.79
C LEU A 127 -4.63 -10.48 -14.44
N MET A 128 -4.00 -11.02 -13.38
CA MET A 128 -2.69 -10.55 -12.96
C MET A 128 -1.60 -10.86 -13.98
N THR A 129 -1.73 -11.96 -14.72
CA THR A 129 -0.81 -12.30 -15.82
C THR A 129 -0.91 -11.26 -16.92
N ARG A 130 -2.12 -10.84 -17.29
CA ARG A 130 -2.31 -9.78 -18.31
C ARG A 130 -1.78 -8.42 -17.84
N VAL A 131 -1.93 -8.10 -16.55
CA VAL A 131 -1.32 -6.90 -15.96
C VAL A 131 0.21 -6.99 -16.00
N ALA A 132 0.79 -8.12 -15.59
CA ALA A 132 2.23 -8.34 -15.59
C ALA A 132 2.82 -8.31 -17.01
N GLU A 133 2.16 -8.91 -18.00
CA GLU A 133 2.53 -8.79 -19.41
C GLU A 133 2.60 -7.34 -19.87
N ARG A 134 1.62 -6.52 -19.49
CA ARG A 134 1.62 -5.09 -19.82
C ARG A 134 2.71 -4.30 -19.09
N ALA A 135 2.93 -4.58 -17.81
CA ALA A 135 4.02 -4.02 -17.04
C ALA A 135 5.39 -4.32 -17.68
N VAL A 136 5.65 -5.59 -18.00
CA VAL A 136 6.92 -6.02 -18.62
C VAL A 136 7.12 -5.37 -19.98
N ALA A 137 6.11 -5.41 -20.85
CA ALA A 137 6.19 -4.80 -22.17
C ALA A 137 6.47 -3.28 -22.13
N TYR A 138 5.94 -2.59 -21.11
CA TYR A 138 6.14 -1.15 -20.93
C TYR A 138 7.51 -0.81 -20.32
N ARG A 139 7.96 -1.58 -19.31
CA ARG A 139 9.08 -1.19 -18.44
C ARG A 139 10.39 -1.93 -18.71
N CYS A 140 10.33 -3.19 -19.09
CA CYS A 140 11.50 -4.06 -19.33
C CYS A 140 11.18 -5.15 -20.36
N PRO A 141 10.94 -4.75 -21.63
CA PRO A 141 10.57 -5.68 -22.69
C PRO A 141 11.63 -6.76 -22.94
N GLU A 142 12.89 -6.53 -22.59
CA GLU A 142 13.98 -7.50 -22.67
C GLU A 142 13.83 -8.70 -21.73
N LEU A 143 12.95 -8.60 -20.71
CA LEU A 143 12.63 -9.69 -19.80
C LEU A 143 11.44 -10.53 -20.27
N ALA A 144 10.68 -10.07 -21.27
CA ALA A 144 9.51 -10.79 -21.78
C ALA A 144 9.85 -12.13 -22.45
N THR A 145 11.10 -12.32 -22.89
CA THR A 145 11.55 -13.51 -23.64
C THR A 145 12.45 -14.44 -22.83
N LYS A 146 12.67 -14.16 -21.54
CA LYS A 146 13.52 -14.96 -20.66
C LYS A 146 12.73 -16.10 -20.01
#